data_AF-X1R4T2-F1
#
_entry.id   AF-X1R4T2-F1
#
_cell.length_a   1.000
_cell.length_b   1.000
_cell.length_c   1.000
_cell.angle_alpha   90.00
_cell.angle_beta   90.00
_cell.angle_gamma   90.00
#
_symmetry.space_group_name_H-M   'P 1'
#
loop_
_entity.id
_entity.type
_entity.pdbx_description
1 polymer ?
#
loop_
_entity_poly.entity_id
_entity_poly.type
_entity_poly.pdbx_seq_one_letter_code
_entity_poly.pdbx_strand_id
1 'polypeptide(L)' 'NPAQLLGLDKDRGSLTPGKLADIVVLDGNFNVVYTIKKGRVIYSKDYGN' A
#
# COMPACT_ATOMS: atom_id res chain seq x y z
N ASN A 1 0.58 -12.63 10.05
CA ASN A 1 0.76 -12.14 8.66
C ASN A 1 2.26 -12.10 8.32
N PRO A 2 2.69 -11.87 7.07
CA PRO A 2 4.11 -11.86 6.72
C PRO A 2 4.96 -10.85 7.51
N ALA A 3 4.40 -9.67 7.84
CA ALA A 3 5.11 -8.67 8.62
C ALA A 3 5.43 -9.15 10.04
N GLN A 4 4.47 -9.81 10.72
CA GLN A 4 4.69 -10.41 12.04
C GLN A 4 5.71 -11.55 12.00
N LEU A 5 5.60 -12.45 11.01
CA LEU A 5 6.55 -13.56 10.85
C LEU A 5 8.00 -13.07 10.69
N LEU A 6 8.18 -11.92 10.05
CA LEU A 6 9.48 -11.29 9.83
C LEU A 6 9.88 -10.25 10.90
N GLY A 7 9.05 -10.02 11.94
CA GLY A 7 9.32 -9.00 12.97
C GLY A 7 9.29 -7.55 12.47
N LEU A 8 8.59 -7.30 11.37
CA LEU A 8 8.48 -5.99 10.71
C LEU A 8 7.16 -5.27 11.02
N ASP A 9 6.28 -5.90 11.78
CA ASP A 9 4.94 -5.40 12.08
C ASP A 9 4.94 -4.07 12.85
N LYS A 10 6.05 -3.70 13.49
CA LYS A 10 6.22 -2.36 14.09
C LYS A 10 6.01 -1.21 13.09
N ASP A 11 6.39 -1.41 11.82
CA ASP A 11 6.39 -0.35 10.80
C ASP A 11 5.63 -0.68 9.51
N ARG A 12 5.18 -1.93 9.31
CA ARG A 12 4.40 -2.32 8.13
C ARG A 12 3.36 -3.40 8.43
N GLY A 13 2.61 -3.81 7.40
CA GLY A 13 1.66 -4.93 7.46
C GLY A 13 0.26 -4.61 8.01
N SER A 14 -0.02 -3.34 8.32
CA SER A 14 -1.38 -2.85 8.63
C SER A 14 -1.49 -1.36 8.30
N LEU A 15 -2.72 -0.87 8.10
CA LEU A 15 -3.01 0.55 7.92
C LEU A 15 -3.35 1.18 9.28
N THR A 16 -2.33 1.63 10.01
CA THR A 16 -2.49 2.25 11.33
C THR A 16 -1.55 3.46 11.46
N PRO A 17 -1.92 4.50 12.24
CA PRO A 17 -1.04 5.65 12.48
C PRO A 17 0.35 5.25 12.98
N GLY A 18 1.38 5.98 12.58
CA GLY A 18 2.78 5.74 12.96
C GLY A 18 3.53 4.71 12.10
N LYS A 19 2.84 3.95 11.23
CA LYS A 19 3.48 3.03 10.28
C LYS A 19 3.84 3.71 8.97
N LEU A 20 4.66 3.03 8.16
CA LEU A 20 4.98 3.49 6.81
C LEU A 20 3.71 3.55 5.95
N ALA A 21 3.54 4.65 5.23
CA ALA A 21 2.50 4.81 4.22
C ALA A 21 2.88 4.07 2.92
N ASP A 22 3.06 2.76 3.04
CA ASP A 22 3.22 1.82 1.92
C ASP A 22 1.85 1.15 1.67
N ILE A 23 1.13 1.63 0.66
CA ILE A 23 -0.29 1.35 0.46
C ILE A 23 -0.54 1.01 -1.01
N VAL A 24 -1.39 0.00 -1.25
CA VAL A 24 -1.95 -0.29 -2.58
C VAL A 24 -3.44 -0.05 -2.51
N VAL A 25 -3.97 0.71 -3.48
CA VAL A 25 -5.41 0.91 -3.66
C VAL A 25 -5.87 0.03 -4.81
N LEU A 26 -6.91 -0.76 -4.56
CA LEU A 26 -7.52 -1.66 -5.54
C LEU A 26 -8.95 -1.21 -5.83
N ASP A 27 -9.43 -1.45 -7.06
CA ASP A 27 -10.85 -1.33 -7.38
C ASP A 27 -11.63 -2.60 -6.96
N GLY A 28 -12.95 -2.61 -7.18
CA GLY A 28 -13.81 -3.75 -6.86
C GLY A 28 -13.49 -5.04 -7.63
N ASN A 29 -12.68 -4.96 -8.69
CA ASN A 29 -12.21 -6.09 -9.49
C ASN A 29 -10.75 -6.46 -9.18
N PHE A 30 -10.19 -5.94 -8.09
CA PHE A 30 -8.79 -6.14 -7.68
C PHE A 30 -7.73 -5.60 -8.66
N ASN A 31 -8.08 -4.67 -9.56
CA ASN A 31 -7.06 -3.97 -10.33
C ASN A 31 -6.35 -2.93 -9.47
N VAL A 32 -5.03 -2.79 -9.65
CA VAL A 32 -4.26 -1.74 -8.99
C VAL A 32 -4.66 -0.37 -9.55
N VAL A 33 -5.13 0.52 -8.68
CA VAL A 33 -5.46 1.92 -9.00
C VAL A 33 -4.30 2.83 -8.61
N TYR A 34 -3.72 2.62 -7.42
CA TYR A 34 -2.55 3.36 -6.95
C TYR A 34 -1.58 2.46 -6.19
N THR A 35 -0.30 2.76 -6.33
CA THR A 35 0.74 2.29 -5.41
C THR A 35 1.42 3.50 -4.79
N ILE A 36 1.40 3.55 -3.46
CA ILE A 36 1.99 4.60 -2.64
C ILE A 36 3.14 3.99 -1.86
N LYS A 37 4.33 4.58 -1.93
CA LYS A 37 5.51 4.16 -1.18
C LYS A 37 6.02 5.33 -0.35
N LYS A 38 6.08 5.14 0.97
CA LYS A 38 6.46 6.16 1.96
C LYS A 38 5.74 7.50 1.72
N GLY A 39 4.43 7.42 1.45
CA GLY A 39 3.59 8.61 1.21
C GLY A 39 3.69 9.25 -0.17
N ARG A 40 4.47 8.67 -1.10
CA ARG A 40 4.57 9.16 -2.49
C ARG A 40 3.86 8.20 -3.43
N VAL A 41 3.01 8.73 -4.32
CA VAL A 41 2.42 7.94 -5.41
C VAL A 41 3.53 7.58 -6.39
N ILE A 42 3.78 6.28 -6.56
CA ILE A 42 4.77 5.74 -7.51
C ILE A 42 4.12 5.03 -8.69
N TYR A 43 2.82 4.75 -8.60
CA TYR A 43 2.00 4.25 -9.68
C TYR A 43 0.59 4.82 -9.53
N SER A 44 0.02 5.23 -10.65
CA SER A 44 -1.38 5.56 -10.80
C SER A 44 -1.87 4.91 -12.09
N LYS A 45 -3.00 4.21 -12.01
CA LYS A 45 -3.67 3.69 -13.19
C LYS A 45 -4.09 4.86 -14.06
N ASP A 46 -3.61 4.85 -15.30
CA ASP A 46 -4.11 5.75 -16.34
C ASP A 46 -5.43 5.16 -16.85
N TYR A 47 -6.47 5.98 -16.87
CA TYR A 47 -7.76 5.60 -17.43
C TYR A 47 -7.87 5.97 -18.92
N GLY A 48 -6.89 6.69 -19.46
CA GLY A 48 -7.02 7.37 -20.75
C GLY A 48 -8.10 8.46 -20.67
N ASN A 49 -7.95 9.52 -21.45
CA ASN A 49 -9.10 10.33 -21.86
C ASN A 49 -9.73 9.71 -23.09
#